data_AF-A0A3B9BWT3-F1
#
_entry.id   AF-A0A3B9BWT3-F1
#
_cell.length_a   1.000
_cell.length_b   1.000
_cell.length_c   1.000
_cell.angle_alpha   90.00
_cell.angle_beta   90.00
_cell.angle_gamma   90.00
#
_symmetry.space_group_name_H-M   'P 1'
#
loop_
_entity.id
_entity.type
_entity.pdbx_description
1 polymer ?
#
loop_
_entity_poly.entity_id
_entity_poly.type
_entity_poly.pdbx_seq_one_letter_code
_entity_poly.pdbx_strand_id
1 'polypeptide(L)'
;MKYRPKRPEISKNEGSRIANSTRTKKWAKENWFKSQLADLIKLYELLPKSWLQRVYFYELFLIIGDLDGDPQYGITDYFEMLKTRNCTAKTLSTFLNDRIADGDLILVQSLKQSRKTYRLNPKLKKICHDLAR
;
A
#
# COMPACT_ATOMS: atom_id res chain seq x y z
N MET A 1 45.70 41.52 22.46
CA MET A 1 45.78 40.35 23.38
C MET A 1 44.39 39.73 23.55
N LYS A 2 44.30 38.41 23.73
CA LYS A 2 43.03 37.69 23.98
C LYS A 2 42.72 37.71 25.48
N TYR A 3 41.46 37.89 25.89
CA TYR A 3 40.96 37.34 27.16
C TYR A 3 39.44 37.11 27.14
N ARG A 4 39.04 35.92 27.62
CA ARG A 4 37.66 35.43 27.89
C ARG A 4 37.84 34.33 28.95
N PRO A 5 37.17 34.34 30.12
CA PRO A 5 35.92 33.58 30.36
C PRO A 5 35.00 34.31 31.38
N LYS A 6 33.92 33.79 32.01
CA LYS A 6 33.19 32.49 32.04
C LYS A 6 31.69 32.73 31.72
N ARG A 7 30.81 31.77 32.07
CA ARG A 7 29.36 31.92 32.36
C ARG A 7 29.11 31.58 33.84
N PRO A 8 27.98 32.05 34.40
CA PRO A 8 26.94 31.16 34.98
C PRO A 8 25.54 31.58 34.48
N GLU A 9 24.40 30.97 34.82
CA GLU A 9 24.05 29.57 35.04
C GLU A 9 22.58 29.35 34.57
N ILE A 10 22.06 28.13 34.71
CA ILE A 10 20.75 27.71 34.18
C ILE A 10 19.59 28.17 35.07
N SER A 11 18.49 28.63 34.47
CA SER A 11 17.16 28.55 35.09
C SER A 11 16.19 27.82 34.16
N LYS A 12 15.43 26.90 34.74
CA LYS A 12 14.38 26.13 34.06
C LYS A 12 13.07 26.93 34.11
N ASN A 13 12.23 26.80 33.08
CA ASN A 13 10.80 26.64 33.37
C ASN A 13 10.03 25.91 32.28
N GLU A 14 8.98 25.24 32.74
CA GLU A 14 8.18 24.22 32.06
C GLU A 14 7.10 24.81 31.12
N GLY A 15 6.67 24.03 30.12
CA GLY A 15 5.43 24.25 29.37
C GLY A 15 5.58 24.87 27.98
N SER A 16 4.96 24.37 26.91
CA SER A 16 4.11 23.17 26.80
C SER A 16 4.06 22.67 25.35
N ARG A 17 3.80 21.36 25.17
CA ARG A 17 3.04 20.67 24.08
C ARG A 17 2.80 21.50 22.79
N ILE A 18 3.01 21.04 21.54
CA ILE A 18 2.63 19.77 20.89
C ILE A 18 3.46 19.63 19.59
N ALA A 19 4.00 18.43 19.27
CA ALA A 19 4.40 17.91 17.93
C ALA A 19 5.54 16.87 18.12
N ASN A 20 5.60 15.68 17.50
CA ASN A 20 4.70 15.02 16.55
C ASN A 20 4.56 13.52 16.90
N SER A 21 3.36 13.08 17.27
CA SER A 21 3.04 11.65 17.45
C SER A 21 2.69 11.01 16.11
N THR A 22 3.70 10.75 15.27
CA THR A 22 3.52 10.10 13.95
C THR A 22 4.40 8.89 13.72
N ARG A 23 5.17 8.43 14.72
CA ARG A 23 6.04 7.24 14.63
C ARG A 23 5.39 5.92 15.09
N THR A 24 4.10 5.92 15.43
CA THR A 24 3.37 4.72 15.91
C THR A 24 2.52 4.01 14.86
N LYS A 25 2.19 4.64 13.72
CA LYS A 25 1.40 4.00 12.64
C LYS A 25 2.15 2.96 11.80
N LYS A 26 3.47 2.78 12.00
CA LYS A 26 4.30 1.89 11.15
C LYS A 26 4.13 0.39 11.45
N TRP A 27 3.66 0.02 12.65
CA TRP A 27 3.67 -1.37 13.14
C TRP A 27 2.31 -2.07 13.10
N ALA A 28 1.20 -1.34 12.92
CA ALA A 28 -0.11 -1.95 12.63
C ALA A 28 -0.13 -2.71 11.29
N LYS A 29 0.85 -2.46 10.40
CA LYS A 29 0.94 -3.02 9.05
C LYS A 29 1.44 -4.48 9.00
N GLU A 30 1.82 -5.08 10.12
CA GLU A 30 2.33 -6.47 10.17
C GLU A 30 1.27 -7.54 10.49
N ASN A 31 0.17 -7.17 11.15
CA ASN A 31 -0.87 -8.14 11.54
C ASN A 31 -2.00 -8.32 10.51
N TRP A 32 -2.27 -7.32 9.66
CA TRP A 32 -3.23 -7.44 8.55
C TRP A 32 -2.91 -8.65 7.67
N PHE A 33 -1.66 -8.76 7.22
CA PHE A 33 -1.24 -9.78 6.24
C PHE A 33 -1.41 -11.24 6.74
N LYS A 34 -1.46 -11.45 8.07
CA LYS A 34 -1.65 -12.77 8.67
C LYS A 34 -3.13 -13.20 8.73
N SER A 35 -4.09 -12.27 8.78
CA SER A 35 -5.51 -12.64 8.65
C SER A 35 -5.81 -13.16 7.24
N GLN A 36 -5.18 -12.55 6.23
CA GLN A 36 -5.50 -12.77 4.82
C GLN A 36 -5.29 -14.19 4.30
N LEU A 37 -4.52 -15.04 5.00
CA LEU A 37 -4.39 -16.47 4.65
C LEU A 37 -5.60 -17.30 5.11
N ALA A 38 -6.27 -16.91 6.20
CA ALA A 38 -7.56 -17.48 6.57
C ALA A 38 -8.69 -16.91 5.69
N ASP A 39 -8.60 -15.63 5.35
CA ASP A 39 -9.57 -14.98 4.45
C ASP A 39 -9.48 -15.55 3.02
N LEU A 40 -8.29 -16.00 2.58
CA LEU A 40 -8.04 -16.58 1.25
C LEU A 40 -8.97 -17.74 0.88
N ILE A 41 -9.43 -18.51 1.87
CA ILE A 41 -10.41 -19.60 1.67
C ILE A 41 -11.81 -19.02 1.41
N LYS A 42 -12.24 -18.03 2.19
CA LYS A 42 -13.54 -17.33 1.99
C LYS A 42 -13.57 -16.53 0.68
N LEU A 43 -12.43 -15.95 0.31
CA LEU A 43 -12.23 -15.20 -0.93
C LEU A 43 -12.35 -16.07 -2.19
N TYR A 44 -12.15 -17.40 -2.09
CA TYR A 44 -12.17 -18.31 -3.24
C TYR A 44 -13.52 -18.41 -3.94
N GLU A 45 -14.63 -18.18 -3.23
CA GLU A 45 -15.98 -18.18 -3.82
C GLU A 45 -16.43 -16.81 -4.33
N LEU A 46 -15.77 -15.73 -3.90
CA LEU A 46 -16.24 -14.35 -4.08
C LEU A 46 -15.35 -13.49 -4.99
N LEU A 47 -14.07 -13.83 -5.12
CA LEU A 47 -13.14 -13.15 -6.05
C LEU A 47 -12.98 -13.92 -7.36
N PRO A 48 -12.57 -13.25 -8.46
CA PRO A 48 -12.17 -13.93 -9.68
C PRO A 48 -11.04 -14.93 -9.39
N LYS A 49 -11.24 -16.21 -9.75
CA LYS A 49 -10.26 -17.29 -9.50
C LYS A 49 -8.87 -17.00 -10.10
N SER A 50 -8.81 -16.14 -11.11
CA SER A 50 -7.57 -15.63 -11.71
C SER A 50 -6.67 -14.90 -10.71
N TRP A 51 -7.23 -14.19 -9.73
CA TRP A 51 -6.48 -13.50 -8.67
C TRP A 51 -5.75 -14.47 -7.74
N LEU A 52 -6.34 -15.66 -7.56
CA LEU A 52 -5.91 -16.65 -6.57
C LEU A 52 -4.98 -17.72 -7.15
N GLN A 53 -4.63 -17.63 -8.44
CA GLN A 53 -3.68 -18.55 -9.09
C GLN A 53 -2.30 -18.56 -8.41
N ARG A 54 -1.89 -17.40 -7.85
CA ARG A 54 -0.58 -17.19 -7.21
C ARG A 54 -0.71 -16.14 -6.11
N VAL A 55 -0.04 -16.36 -4.98
CA VAL A 55 -0.07 -15.45 -3.81
C VAL A 55 0.33 -14.01 -4.18
N TYR A 56 1.33 -13.83 -5.04
CA TYR A 56 1.78 -12.51 -5.49
C TYR A 56 0.80 -11.76 -6.39
N PHE A 57 -0.14 -12.45 -7.06
CA PHE A 57 -1.21 -11.79 -7.81
C PHE A 57 -2.27 -11.23 -6.86
N TYR A 58 -2.65 -12.01 -5.85
CA TYR A 58 -3.53 -11.57 -4.78
C TYR A 58 -2.91 -10.40 -3.99
N GLU A 59 -1.62 -10.49 -3.61
CA GLU A 59 -0.88 -9.39 -2.97
C GLU A 59 -0.88 -8.11 -3.83
N LEU A 60 -0.66 -8.23 -5.14
CA LEU A 60 -0.67 -7.08 -6.06
C LEU A 60 -2.01 -6.34 -6.04
N PHE A 61 -3.12 -7.08 -6.05
CA PHE A 61 -4.46 -6.49 -5.99
C PHE A 61 -4.75 -5.80 -4.66
N LEU A 62 -4.25 -6.34 -3.55
CA LEU A 62 -4.38 -5.71 -2.24
C LEU A 62 -3.60 -4.39 -2.16
N ILE A 63 -2.39 -4.34 -2.73
CA ILE A 63 -1.60 -3.09 -2.85
C ILE A 63 -2.38 -2.06 -3.69
N ILE A 64 -2.93 -2.47 -4.83
CA ILE A 64 -3.73 -1.58 -5.70
C ILE A 64 -5.02 -1.12 -5.01
N GLY A 65 -5.64 -1.98 -4.17
CA GLY A 65 -6.82 -1.65 -3.37
C GLY A 65 -6.55 -0.72 -2.20
N ASP A 66 -5.42 -0.87 -1.49
CA ASP A 66 -4.94 0.01 -0.40
C ASP A 66 -4.61 1.41 -0.94
N LEU A 67 -4.05 1.49 -2.15
CA LEU A 67 -3.67 2.75 -2.80
C LEU A 67 -4.82 3.42 -3.58
N ASP A 68 -5.87 2.69 -3.97
CA ASP A 68 -7.12 3.18 -4.57
C ASP A 68 -6.98 4.20 -5.73
N GLY A 69 -5.93 4.07 -6.53
CA GLY A 69 -5.64 4.99 -7.64
C GLY A 69 -4.92 6.28 -7.23
N ASP A 70 -4.22 6.29 -6.09
CA ASP A 70 -3.35 7.39 -5.66
C ASP A 70 -2.42 7.81 -6.83
N PRO A 71 -2.42 9.11 -7.21
CA PRO A 71 -1.73 9.61 -8.39
C PRO A 71 -0.20 9.67 -8.27
N GLN A 72 0.37 9.42 -7.09
CA GLN A 72 1.82 9.37 -6.86
C GLN A 72 2.41 8.04 -7.34
N TYR A 73 1.66 6.95 -7.18
CA TYR A 73 2.09 5.58 -7.49
C TYR A 73 1.70 5.16 -8.91
N GLY A 74 2.37 4.15 -9.44
CA GLY A 74 1.98 3.45 -10.65
C GLY A 74 2.48 2.01 -10.68
N ILE A 75 2.34 1.36 -11.83
CA ILE A 75 2.61 -0.08 -12.03
C ILE A 75 3.95 -0.54 -11.41
N THR A 76 5.04 0.18 -11.68
CA THR A 76 6.38 -0.18 -11.15
C THR A 76 6.43 -0.10 -9.63
N ASP A 77 5.88 0.97 -9.04
CA ASP A 77 5.86 1.16 -7.59
C ASP A 77 5.05 0.03 -6.92
N TYR A 78 3.95 -0.43 -7.52
CA TYR A 78 3.20 -1.59 -7.02
C TYR A 78 4.04 -2.89 -7.03
N PHE A 79 4.84 -3.12 -8.07
CA PHE A 79 5.69 -4.31 -8.20
C PHE A 79 6.87 -4.32 -7.22
N GLU A 80 7.31 -3.15 -6.77
CA GLU A 80 8.35 -3.00 -5.74
C GLU A 80 7.81 -3.18 -4.32
N MET A 81 6.50 -2.97 -4.10
CA MET A 81 5.85 -3.23 -2.82
C MET A 81 5.52 -4.70 -2.54
N LEU A 82 5.61 -5.58 -3.55
CA LEU A 82 5.36 -7.02 -3.42
C LEU A 82 6.41 -7.70 -2.51
N LYS A 83 5.98 -8.21 -1.36
CA LYS A 83 6.82 -9.00 -0.44
C LYS A 83 7.00 -10.44 -0.91
N THR A 84 6.01 -11.01 -1.62
CA THR A 84 6.03 -12.41 -2.08
C THR A 84 6.52 -12.58 -3.52
N ARG A 85 7.28 -11.59 -4.04
CA ARG A 85 7.66 -11.49 -5.45
C ARG A 85 8.61 -12.61 -5.89
N ASN A 86 8.03 -13.67 -6.44
CA ASN A 86 8.73 -14.80 -7.08
C ASN A 86 8.55 -14.81 -8.62
N CYS A 87 8.29 -13.66 -9.25
CA CYS A 87 8.08 -13.57 -10.69
C CYS A 87 8.61 -12.27 -11.33
N THR A 88 8.73 -12.30 -12.66
CA THR A 88 9.26 -11.19 -13.46
C THR A 88 8.25 -10.04 -13.56
N ALA A 89 8.75 -8.82 -13.77
CA ALA A 89 7.87 -7.67 -14.06
C ALA A 89 7.03 -7.89 -15.33
N LYS A 90 7.54 -8.64 -16.32
CA LYS A 90 6.77 -9.01 -17.52
C LYS A 90 5.55 -9.87 -17.17
N THR A 91 5.72 -10.87 -16.30
CA THR A 91 4.64 -11.74 -15.82
C THR A 91 3.54 -10.92 -15.11
N LEU A 92 3.95 -10.00 -14.23
CA LEU A 92 3.02 -9.13 -13.51
C LEU A 92 2.31 -8.13 -14.45
N SER A 93 3.01 -7.57 -15.43
CA SER A 93 2.41 -6.66 -16.42
C SER A 93 1.43 -7.36 -17.36
N THR A 94 1.74 -8.59 -17.83
CA THR A 94 0.78 -9.41 -18.59
C THR A 94 -0.48 -9.64 -17.76
N PHE A 95 -0.31 -10.11 -16.53
CA PHE A 95 -1.44 -10.36 -15.62
C PHE A 95 -2.29 -9.11 -15.36
N LEU A 96 -1.67 -7.93 -15.13
CA LEU A 96 -2.41 -6.68 -14.99
C LEU A 96 -3.20 -6.32 -16.25
N ASN A 97 -2.62 -6.48 -17.44
CA ASN A 97 -3.30 -6.19 -18.69
C ASN A 97 -4.53 -7.08 -18.89
N ASP A 98 -4.42 -8.38 -18.59
CA ASP A 98 -5.54 -9.33 -18.64
C ASP A 98 -6.68 -8.87 -17.70
N ARG A 99 -6.34 -8.47 -16.48
CA ARG A 99 -7.31 -8.01 -15.47
C ARG A 99 -7.91 -6.63 -15.76
N ILE A 100 -7.18 -5.76 -16.47
CA ILE A 100 -7.71 -4.51 -17.01
C ILE A 100 -8.72 -4.82 -18.14
N ALA A 101 -8.42 -5.79 -19.00
CA ALA A 101 -9.33 -6.22 -20.07
C ALA A 101 -10.61 -6.88 -19.53
N ASP A 102 -10.50 -7.66 -18.44
CA ASP A 102 -11.66 -8.24 -17.73
C ASP A 102 -12.51 -7.18 -16.98
N GLY A 103 -12.02 -5.95 -16.82
CA GLY A 103 -12.71 -4.87 -16.11
C GLY A 103 -12.56 -4.90 -14.58
N ASP A 104 -11.62 -5.69 -14.05
CA ASP A 104 -11.30 -5.76 -12.62
C ASP A 104 -10.60 -4.49 -12.12
N LEU A 105 -9.86 -3.82 -13.02
CA LEU A 105 -9.06 -2.63 -12.73
C LEU A 105 -9.49 -1.44 -13.57
N ILE A 106 -9.63 -0.28 -12.92
CA ILE A 106 -9.98 0.99 -13.55
C ILE A 106 -8.74 1.88 -13.56
N LEU A 107 -8.34 2.35 -14.74
CA LEU A 107 -7.29 3.36 -14.90
C LEU A 107 -7.74 4.69 -14.28
N VAL A 108 -6.88 5.29 -13.46
CA VAL A 108 -7.08 6.60 -12.85
C VAL A 108 -6.00 7.56 -13.35
N GLN A 109 -6.32 8.85 -13.39
CA GLN A 109 -5.37 9.88 -13.81
C GLN A 109 -4.27 10.05 -12.74
N SER A 110 -3.02 9.88 -13.14
CA SER A 110 -1.87 10.06 -12.24
C SER A 110 -1.33 11.50 -12.28
N LEU A 111 -0.42 11.83 -11.37
CA LEU A 111 0.22 13.15 -11.28
C LEU A 111 1.21 13.41 -12.43
N LYS A 112 1.72 12.35 -13.07
CA LYS A 112 2.71 12.41 -14.15
C LYS A 112 2.15 11.66 -15.35
N GLN A 113 1.90 12.33 -16.48
CA GLN A 113 1.25 11.75 -17.68
C GLN A 113 1.83 10.40 -18.16
N SER A 114 3.11 10.10 -17.88
CA SER A 114 3.76 8.82 -18.21
C SER A 114 3.45 7.66 -17.25
N ARG A 115 2.94 7.93 -16.04
CA ARG A 115 2.57 6.92 -15.04
C ARG A 115 1.10 6.51 -15.20
N LYS A 116 0.82 5.21 -15.16
CA LYS A 116 -0.54 4.67 -15.04
C LYS A 116 -0.77 4.24 -13.59
N THR A 117 -1.77 4.81 -12.94
CA THR A 117 -2.25 4.41 -11.61
C THR A 117 -3.62 3.76 -11.76
N TYR A 118 -3.94 2.80 -10.89
CA TYR A 118 -5.15 1.98 -11.00
C TYR A 118 -5.84 1.87 -9.65
N ARG A 119 -7.15 1.65 -9.70
CA ARG A 119 -7.97 1.22 -8.55
C ARG A 119 -8.77 -0.02 -8.91
N LEU A 120 -9.23 -0.75 -7.90
CA LEU A 120 -10.16 -1.86 -8.09
C LEU A 120 -11.50 -1.36 -8.64
N ASN A 121 -12.18 -2.19 -9.42
CA ASN A 121 -13.59 -2.01 -9.75
C ASN A 121 -14.40 -1.84 -8.45
N PRO A 122 -15.31 -0.85 -8.32
CA PRO A 122 -16.08 -0.62 -7.10
C PRO A 122 -16.84 -1.85 -6.57
N LYS A 123 -17.28 -2.76 -7.46
CA LYS A 123 -17.91 -4.04 -7.07
C LYS A 123 -16.92 -4.94 -6.32
N LEU A 124 -15.72 -5.11 -6.86
CA LEU A 124 -14.65 -5.92 -6.27
C LEU A 124 -14.10 -5.27 -4.99
N LYS A 125 -13.93 -3.95 -4.99
CA LYS A 125 -13.54 -3.19 -3.79
C LYS A 125 -14.50 -3.42 -2.62
N LYS A 126 -15.81 -3.44 -2.91
CA LYS A 126 -16.83 -3.75 -1.90
C LYS A 126 -16.67 -5.18 -1.36
N ILE A 127 -16.49 -6.18 -2.23
CA ILE A 127 -16.25 -7.57 -1.82
C ILE A 127 -15.00 -7.67 -0.91
N CYS A 128 -13.88 -7.04 -1.29
CA CYS A 128 -12.67 -7.02 -0.48
C CYS A 128 -12.88 -6.33 0.88
N HIS A 129 -13.65 -5.24 0.94
CA HIS A 129 -13.95 -4.53 2.18
C HIS A 129 -14.91 -5.31 3.10
N ASP A 130 -15.93 -5.95 2.53
CA ASP A 130 -16.92 -6.74 3.29
C ASP A 130 -16.30 -8.04 3.85
N LEU A 131 -15.20 -8.53 3.26
CA LEU A 131 -14.41 -9.67 3.75
C LEU A 131 -13.31 -9.30 4.76
N ALA A 132 -13.00 -8.01 4.90
CA ALA A 132 -11.99 -7.48 5.81
C ALA A 132 -12.53 -7.18 7.23
N ARG A 133 -13.74 -7.66 7.54
CA ARG A 133 -14.59 -7.19 8.65
C ARG A 133 -15.13 -8.33 9.50
#